data_AF-A0A831LDI4-F1
#
_entry.id   AF-A0A831LDI4-F1
#
_cell.length_a   1.000
_cell.length_b   1.000
_cell.length_c   1.000
_cell.angle_alpha   90.00
_cell.angle_beta   90.00
_cell.angle_gamma   90.00
#
_symmetry.space_group_name_H-M   'P 1'
#
loop_
_entity.id
_entity.type
_entity.pdbx_description
1 polymer ?
#
loop_
_entity_poly.entity_id
_entity_poly.type
_entity_poly.pdbx_seq_one_letter_code
_entity_poly.pdbx_strand_id
1 'polypeptide(L)'
;MKNRDRKISVIFAAIATLTAVLLAGPAWSAVTGDCVNCHTMHNSQDGSAIEFNNQLNEEPNARLLKTDCVGCHSNPAGSETILMLGDSRIPIVYNPGGGVVYPSDGSTS
;
A
#
# COMPACT_ATOMS: atom_id res chain seq x y z
N MET A 1 -29.78 43.52 -5.96
CA MET A 1 -29.75 42.32 -6.83
C MET A 1 -28.40 41.60 -6.73
N LYS A 2 -27.26 42.26 -7.02
CA LYS A 2 -25.88 41.72 -6.91
C LYS A 2 -25.53 40.92 -5.63
N ASN A 3 -26.01 41.36 -4.46
CA ASN A 3 -25.74 40.68 -3.18
C ASN A 3 -26.58 39.42 -2.97
N ARG A 4 -27.73 39.30 -3.67
CA ARG A 4 -28.59 38.11 -3.62
C ARG A 4 -27.99 36.99 -4.48
N ASP A 5 -27.49 37.35 -5.66
CA ASP A 5 -26.84 36.40 -6.58
C ASP A 5 -25.53 35.84 -5.99
N ARG A 6 -24.72 36.69 -5.34
CA ARG A 6 -23.53 36.26 -4.59
C ARG A 6 -23.85 35.27 -3.47
N LYS A 7 -24.92 35.50 -2.70
CA LYS A 7 -25.34 34.58 -1.62
C LYS A 7 -25.78 33.23 -2.17
N ILE A 8 -26.52 33.21 -3.27
CA ILE A 8 -26.96 31.98 -3.94
C ILE A 8 -25.75 31.18 -4.42
N SER A 9 -24.77 31.81 -5.08
CA SER A 9 -23.55 31.11 -5.52
C SER A 9 -22.75 30.52 -4.36
N VAL A 10 -22.64 31.23 -3.23
CA VAL A 10 -21.96 30.72 -2.03
C VAL A 10 -22.68 29.51 -1.44
N ILE A 11 -24.01 29.53 -1.38
CA ILE A 11 -24.81 28.41 -0.87
C ILE A 11 -24.65 27.18 -1.79
N PHE A 12 -24.71 27.35 -3.11
CA PHE A 12 -24.49 26.25 -4.05
C PHE A 12 -23.09 25.66 -3.93
N ALA A 13 -22.06 26.50 -3.79
CA ALA A 13 -20.69 26.02 -3.60
C ALA A 13 -20.54 25.24 -2.27
N ALA A 14 -21.16 25.73 -1.18
CA ALA A 14 -21.15 25.06 0.12
C ALA A 14 -21.89 23.71 0.08
N ILE A 15 -23.03 23.63 -0.61
CA ILE A 15 -23.76 22.37 -0.80
C ILE A 15 -22.93 21.41 -1.65
N ALA A 16 -22.33 21.85 -2.75
CA ALA A 16 -21.51 21.00 -3.61
C ALA A 16 -20.29 20.43 -2.87
N THR A 17 -19.61 21.26 -2.07
CA THR A 17 -18.48 20.81 -1.24
C THR A 17 -18.92 19.85 -0.14
N LEU A 18 -20.02 20.15 0.57
CA LEU A 18 -20.56 19.25 1.59
C LEU A 18 -20.95 17.88 0.98
N THR A 19 -21.60 17.91 -0.18
CA THR A 19 -21.98 16.70 -0.93
C THR A 19 -20.72 15.90 -1.31
N ALA A 20 -19.68 16.54 -1.84
CA ALA A 20 -18.43 15.86 -2.18
C ALA A 20 -17.75 15.21 -0.97
N VAL A 21 -17.77 15.87 0.20
CA VAL A 21 -17.21 15.31 1.44
C VAL A 21 -18.03 14.11 1.93
N LEU A 22 -19.36 14.19 1.85
CA LEU A 22 -20.25 13.10 2.27
C LEU A 22 -20.19 11.88 1.36
N LEU A 23 -19.85 12.06 0.07
CA LEU A 23 -19.64 10.96 -0.88
C LEU A 23 -18.19 10.44 -0.93
N ALA A 24 -17.26 11.07 -0.22
CA ALA A 24 -15.90 10.55 -0.08
C ALA A 24 -15.92 9.32 0.83
N GLY A 25 -16.04 8.13 0.23
CA GLY A 25 -15.95 6.85 0.93
C GLY A 25 -14.55 6.66 1.55
N PRO A 26 -14.43 5.83 2.60
CA PRO A 26 -13.14 5.58 3.21
C PRO A 26 -12.24 4.80 2.24
N ALA A 27 -11.07 5.35 1.92
CA ALA A 27 -10.02 4.63 1.20
C ALA A 27 -9.36 3.64 2.17
N TRP A 28 -9.86 2.41 2.22
CA TRP A 28 -9.25 1.34 3.02
C TRP A 28 -8.06 0.75 2.27
N SER A 29 -6.92 1.44 2.31
CA SER A 29 -5.63 0.79 2.09
C SER A 29 -5.10 0.28 3.43
N ALA A 30 -5.79 -0.67 4.04
CA ALA A 30 -5.25 -1.36 5.21
C ALA A 30 -4.35 -2.49 4.70
N VAL A 31 -3.06 -2.45 5.07
CA VAL A 31 -2.23 -3.66 5.01
C VAL A 31 -2.89 -4.68 5.91
N THR A 32 -3.23 -5.85 5.37
CA THR A 32 -3.94 -6.92 6.07
C THR A 32 -3.08 -8.20 6.10
N GLY A 33 -3.42 -9.11 7.01
CA GLY A 33 -2.63 -10.32 7.28
C GLY A 33 -1.59 -10.11 8.38
N ASP A 34 -0.68 -11.07 8.53
CA ASP A 34 0.24 -11.08 9.66
C ASP A 34 1.32 -10.01 9.53
N CYS A 35 1.39 -9.12 10.54
CA CYS A 35 2.37 -8.03 10.58
C CYS A 35 3.81 -8.56 10.41
N VAL A 36 4.10 -9.73 10.97
CA VAL A 36 5.42 -10.37 10.92
C VAL A 36 5.88 -10.69 9.51
N ASN A 37 4.98 -10.77 8.52
CA ASN A 37 5.35 -11.03 7.13
C ASN A 37 6.13 -9.86 6.51
N CYS A 38 5.84 -8.63 6.92
CA CYS A 38 6.49 -7.42 6.42
C CYS A 38 7.37 -6.76 7.48
N HIS A 39 7.01 -6.92 8.75
CA HIS A 39 7.63 -6.20 9.86
C HIS A 39 8.57 -7.04 10.70
N THR A 40 9.58 -6.36 11.25
CA THR A 40 10.43 -6.82 12.34
C THR A 40 10.60 -5.70 13.35
N MET A 41 10.58 -6.01 14.63
CA MET A 41 10.82 -5.01 15.67
C MET A 41 12.30 -4.71 15.85
N HIS A 42 13.16 -5.72 15.71
CA HIS A 42 14.57 -5.65 16.10
C HIS A 42 15.53 -6.27 15.09
N ASN A 43 15.06 -6.59 13.88
CA ASN A 43 15.83 -7.39 12.92
C ASN A 43 16.39 -8.68 13.54
N SER A 44 15.61 -9.33 14.44
CA SER A 44 16.02 -10.56 15.10
C SER A 44 14.82 -11.48 15.32
N GLN A 45 14.95 -12.73 14.89
CA GLN A 45 14.03 -13.83 15.13
C GLN A 45 14.85 -15.09 15.39
N ASP A 46 14.53 -15.84 16.45
CA ASP A 46 15.22 -17.09 16.81
C ASP A 46 16.76 -16.96 16.92
N GLY A 47 17.22 -15.77 17.33
CA GLY A 47 18.65 -15.46 17.49
C GLY A 47 19.39 -15.15 16.19
N SER A 48 18.69 -15.04 15.06
CA SER A 48 19.27 -14.69 13.76
C SER A 48 18.67 -13.40 13.19
N ALA A 49 19.46 -12.69 12.39
CA ALA A 49 18.98 -11.55 11.62
C ALA A 49 17.95 -12.00 10.56
N ILE A 50 16.94 -11.16 10.31
CA ILE A 50 15.81 -11.50 9.41
C ILE A 50 15.62 -10.51 8.27
N GLU A 51 16.65 -9.74 7.94
CA GLU A 51 16.62 -8.80 6.82
C GLU A 51 16.60 -9.53 5.46
N PHE A 52 15.70 -9.12 4.55
CA PHE A 52 15.49 -9.69 3.21
C PHE A 52 16.12 -8.82 2.11
N ASN A 53 17.38 -8.40 2.27
CA ASN A 53 18.10 -7.58 1.28
C ASN A 53 19.39 -8.25 0.75
N ASN A 54 19.56 -9.56 0.97
CA ASN A 54 20.76 -10.34 0.62
C ASN A 54 22.07 -9.85 1.26
N GLN A 55 22.01 -8.89 2.19
CA GLN A 55 23.14 -8.43 2.98
C GLN A 55 22.84 -8.77 4.44
N LEU A 56 23.62 -9.70 5.01
CA LEU A 56 23.50 -9.98 6.44
C LEU A 56 23.92 -8.71 7.20
N ASN A 57 22.94 -8.08 7.81
CA ASN A 57 23.09 -6.93 8.70
C ASN A 57 22.48 -7.33 10.04
N GLU A 58 23.30 -7.32 11.09
CA GLU A 58 22.88 -7.68 12.44
C GLU A 58 22.39 -6.46 13.24
N GLU A 59 22.50 -5.25 12.66
CA GLU A 59 22.02 -4.03 13.30
C GLU A 59 20.49 -3.92 13.21
N PRO A 60 19.84 -3.22 14.16
CA PRO A 60 18.43 -2.90 14.06
C PRO A 60 18.12 -2.08 12.80
N ASN A 61 17.06 -2.46 12.09
CA ASN A 61 16.60 -1.70 10.93
C ASN A 61 16.09 -0.32 11.37
N ALA A 62 16.41 0.73 10.60
CA ALA A 62 15.94 2.10 10.86
C ALA A 62 14.40 2.24 10.85
N ARG A 63 13.70 1.23 10.32
CA ARG A 63 12.26 1.10 10.31
C ARG A 63 11.88 -0.33 10.64
N LEU A 64 10.65 -0.52 11.08
CA LEU A 64 10.09 -1.81 11.46
C LEU A 64 9.91 -2.79 10.28
N LEU A 65 10.52 -2.57 9.12
CA LEU A 65 10.36 -3.46 7.96
C LEU A 65 11.52 -4.45 7.88
N LYS A 66 11.23 -5.68 7.46
CA LYS A 66 12.24 -6.71 7.18
C LYS A 66 13.02 -6.45 5.89
N THR A 67 12.50 -5.59 5.02
CA THR A 67 13.16 -5.15 3.78
C THR A 67 12.53 -3.82 3.32
N ASP A 68 12.86 -3.36 2.12
CA ASP A 68 12.23 -2.20 1.51
C ASP A 68 10.97 -2.54 0.73
N CYS A 69 10.34 -1.50 0.18
CA CYS A 69 9.12 -1.65 -0.61
C CYS A 69 9.34 -2.60 -1.79
N VAL A 70 10.48 -2.48 -2.48
CA VAL A 70 10.76 -3.30 -3.67
C VAL A 70 11.10 -4.72 -3.25
N GLY A 71 11.82 -4.94 -2.15
CA GLY A 71 12.16 -6.27 -1.66
C GLY A 71 10.94 -7.16 -1.38
N CYS A 72 9.85 -6.58 -0.88
CA CYS A 72 8.59 -7.32 -0.64
C CYS A 72 7.66 -7.30 -1.87
N HIS A 73 7.55 -6.16 -2.56
CA HIS A 73 6.62 -5.97 -3.68
C HIS A 73 7.26 -6.30 -5.04
N SER A 74 8.18 -7.27 -5.09
CA SER A 74 8.80 -7.77 -6.32
C SER A 74 8.53 -9.24 -6.54
N ASN A 75 8.39 -9.62 -7.81
CA ASN A 75 8.31 -11.02 -8.20
C ASN A 75 9.29 -11.29 -9.36
N PRO A 76 10.57 -11.53 -9.07
CA PRO A 76 11.59 -11.67 -10.10
C PRO A 76 11.49 -12.95 -10.92
N ALA A 77 10.76 -13.96 -10.42
CA ALA A 77 10.68 -15.29 -11.04
C ALA A 77 9.28 -15.62 -11.61
N GLY A 78 8.28 -14.76 -11.41
CA GLY A 78 6.88 -15.03 -11.75
C GLY A 78 6.22 -13.90 -12.53
N SER A 79 4.90 -14.02 -12.75
CA SER A 79 4.07 -13.06 -13.49
C SER A 79 2.87 -12.55 -12.68
N GLU A 80 2.79 -12.94 -11.41
CA GLU A 80 1.68 -12.64 -10.51
C GLU A 80 1.71 -11.15 -10.13
N THR A 81 0.53 -10.52 -10.16
CA THR A 81 0.33 -9.15 -9.66
C THR A 81 0.06 -9.09 -8.17
N ILE A 82 -0.26 -10.23 -7.54
CA ILE A 82 -0.43 -10.35 -6.09
C ILE A 82 0.18 -11.68 -5.66
N LEU A 83 1.13 -11.62 -4.72
CA LEU A 83 1.66 -12.81 -4.04
C LEU A 83 1.00 -12.98 -2.68
N MET A 84 0.71 -14.23 -2.32
CA MET A 84 0.22 -14.59 -0.99
C MET A 84 1.39 -15.01 -0.11
N LEU A 85 1.56 -14.37 1.03
CA LEU A 85 2.47 -14.79 2.09
C LEU A 85 1.65 -15.05 3.35
N GLY A 86 1.32 -16.32 3.59
CA GLY A 86 0.26 -16.67 4.54
C GLY A 86 -1.05 -15.99 4.13
N ASP A 87 -1.68 -15.28 5.08
CA ASP A 87 -2.91 -14.52 4.84
C ASP A 87 -2.65 -13.10 4.28
N SER A 88 -1.39 -12.68 4.15
CA SER A 88 -1.03 -11.38 3.60
C SER A 88 -1.08 -11.39 2.07
N ARG A 89 -1.87 -10.48 1.50
CA ARG A 89 -1.87 -10.17 0.05
C ARG A 89 -0.81 -9.11 -0.22
N ILE A 90 0.22 -9.45 -0.98
CA ILE A 90 1.33 -8.55 -1.34
C ILE A 90 1.18 -8.16 -2.81
N PRO A 91 0.74 -6.92 -3.13
CA PRO A 91 0.68 -6.44 -4.50
C PRO A 91 2.10 -6.34 -5.08
N ILE A 92 2.33 -6.86 -6.28
CA ILE A 92 3.63 -6.74 -6.94
C ILE A 92 3.65 -5.44 -7.72
N VAL A 93 4.71 -4.64 -7.55
CA VAL A 93 4.90 -3.37 -8.28
C VAL A 93 6.14 -3.41 -9.16
N TYR A 94 7.02 -4.40 -8.95
CA TYR A 94 8.19 -4.63 -9.77
C TYR A 94 8.24 -6.09 -10.25
N ASN A 95 8.13 -6.27 -11.56
CA ASN A 95 8.31 -7.56 -12.20
C ASN A 95 9.32 -7.43 -13.36
N PRO A 96 10.59 -7.84 -13.15
CA PRO A 96 11.62 -7.76 -14.17
C PRO A 96 11.41 -8.74 -15.34
N GLY A 97 10.56 -9.76 -15.19
CA GLY A 97 10.24 -10.72 -16.26
C GLY A 97 9.44 -10.11 -17.42
N GLY A 98 8.76 -8.98 -17.18
CA GLY A 98 7.94 -8.27 -18.18
C GLY A 98 6.67 -9.04 -18.59
N GLY A 99 5.64 -8.32 -19.04
CA GLY A 99 4.43 -8.94 -19.63
C GLY A 99 3.19 -9.03 -18.73
N VAL A 100 3.19 -8.37 -17.57
CA VAL A 100 2.06 -8.38 -16.65
C VAL A 100 1.15 -7.16 -16.85
N VAL A 101 -0.14 -7.41 -17.03
CA VAL A 101 -1.18 -6.36 -17.02
C VAL A 101 -1.75 -6.28 -15.61
N TYR A 102 -1.66 -5.11 -14.99
CA TYR A 102 -2.25 -4.83 -13.68
C TYR A 102 -3.76 -4.55 -13.83
N PRO A 103 -4.65 -5.37 -13.23
CA PRO A 103 -6.07 -5.14 -13.28
C PRO A 103 -6.41 -3.86 -12.51
N SER A 104 -7.24 -3.00 -13.09
CA SER A 104 -7.63 -1.74 -12.44
C SER A 104 -8.52 -1.94 -11.21
N ASP A 105 -9.06 -3.15 -11.02
CA ASP A 105 -9.86 -3.56 -9.86
C ASP A 105 -9.02 -4.20 -8.74
N GLY A 106 -7.70 -4.32 -8.91
CA GLY A 106 -6.82 -4.96 -7.93
C GLY A 106 -7.04 -6.47 -7.79
N SER A 107 -7.64 -7.12 -8.80
CA SER A 107 -7.69 -8.57 -8.90
C SER A 107 -6.31 -9.16 -9.25
N THR A 108 -6.18 -10.47 -9.06
CA THR A 108 -5.01 -11.23 -9.54
C THR A 108 -5.06 -11.36 -11.06
N SER A 109 -3.93 -11.15 -11.73
CA SER A 109 -3.75 -11.41 -13.17
C SER A 109 -3.39 -12.86 -13.46
#